data_AF-A0A499S258-F1
#
_entry.id   AF-A0A499S258-F1
#
_cell.length_a   1.000
_cell.length_b   1.000
_cell.length_c   1.000
_cell.angle_alpha   90.00
_cell.angle_beta   90.00
_cell.angle_gamma   90.00
#
_symmetry.space_group_name_H-M   'P 1'
#
loop_
_entity.id
_entity.type
_entity.pdbx_description
1 polymer ?
#
loop_
_entity_poly.entity_id
_entity_poly.type
_entity_poly.pdbx_seq_one_letter_code
_entity_poly.pdbx_strand_id
1 'polypeptide(L)' 'MKRSLSTKDCPYNNVVAEATMKATKTEFAKQMKFENLGQLETELFNYVNWYNNFRPYSSLQYLTPLVFKYLHMKSV' A
#
# COMPACT_ATOMS: atom_id res chain seq x y z
N MET A 1 5.47 12.21 21.15
CA MET A 1 4.98 11.37 20.03
C MET A 1 3.91 10.42 20.57
N LYS A 2 2.69 10.44 20.02
CA LYS A 2 1.60 9.55 20.45
C LYS A 2 1.60 8.32 19.54
N ARG A 3 2.03 7.17 20.06
CA ARG A 3 2.04 5.91 19.30
C ARG A 3 0.64 5.31 19.34
N SER A 4 -0.02 5.23 18.20
CA SER A 4 -1.28 4.48 18.08
C SER A 4 -0.93 3.01 17.86
N LEU A 5 -1.31 2.16 18.79
CA LEU A 5 -1.19 0.71 18.69
C LEU A 5 -2.58 0.12 18.62
N SER A 6 -2.78 -0.91 17.80
CA SER A 6 -4.00 -1.71 17.89
C SER A 6 -4.09 -2.32 19.30
N THR A 7 -5.31 -2.45 19.80
CA THR A 7 -5.61 -3.33 20.92
C THR A 7 -5.08 -4.74 20.63
N LYS A 8 -4.52 -5.36 21.66
CA LYS A 8 -4.05 -6.75 21.61
C LYS A 8 -5.21 -7.67 21.20
N ASP A 9 -4.92 -8.66 20.36
CA ASP A 9 -5.90 -9.65 19.87
C ASP A 9 -7.07 -9.06 19.06
N CYS A 10 -6.87 -7.92 18.39
CA CYS A 10 -7.85 -7.32 17.50
C CYS A 10 -7.42 -7.39 16.02
N PRO A 11 -7.61 -8.54 15.34
CA PRO A 11 -7.14 -8.75 13.96
C PRO A 11 -7.78 -7.78 12.96
N TYR A 12 -9.01 -7.32 13.23
CA TYR A 12 -9.74 -6.40 12.35
C TYR A 12 -8.98 -5.09 12.09
N ASN A 13 -8.32 -4.53 13.10
CA ASN A 13 -7.56 -3.29 12.98
C ASN A 13 -6.32 -3.42 12.08
N ASN A 14 -5.82 -4.64 11.88
CA ASN A 14 -4.64 -4.93 11.05
C ASN A 14 -4.99 -5.35 9.62
N VAL A 15 -6.27 -5.64 9.32
CA VAL A 15 -6.70 -6.20 8.02
C VAL A 15 -6.22 -5.37 6.84
N VAL A 16 -6.24 -4.03 6.96
CA VAL A 16 -5.78 -3.13 5.89
C VAL A 16 -4.28 -3.32 5.65
N ALA A 17 -3.47 -3.33 6.71
CA ALA A 17 -2.03 -3.53 6.60
C ALA A 17 -1.69 -4.94 6.08
N GLU A 18 -2.44 -5.96 6.50
CA GLU A 18 -2.27 -7.33 6.02
C GLU A 18 -2.60 -7.47 4.53
N ALA A 19 -3.68 -6.84 4.07
CA ALA A 19 -4.05 -6.83 2.66
C ALA A 19 -2.99 -6.13 1.80
N THR A 20 -2.49 -4.98 2.24
CA THR A 20 -1.39 -4.27 1.57
C THR A 20 -0.13 -5.13 1.54
N MET A 21 0.27 -5.70 2.67
CA MET A 21 1.46 -6.56 2.77
C MET A 21 1.34 -7.80 1.88
N LYS A 22 0.14 -8.39 1.78
CA LYS A 22 -0.13 -9.51 0.87
C LYS A 22 0.10 -9.10 -0.57
N ALA A 23 -0.47 -7.97 -1.00
CA ALA A 23 -0.29 -7.45 -2.36
C ALA A 23 1.19 -7.19 -2.67
N THR A 24 1.92 -6.51 -1.79
CA THR A 24 3.36 -6.26 -1.95
C THR A 24 4.14 -7.58 -2.07
N LYS A 25 3.84 -8.58 -1.24
CA LYS A 25 4.53 -9.87 -1.32
C LYS A 25 4.22 -10.61 -2.63
N THR A 26 2.98 -10.59 -3.10
CA THR A 26 2.58 -11.35 -4.29
C THR A 26 2.98 -10.69 -5.61
N GLU A 27 2.87 -9.36 -5.68
CA GLU A 27 3.08 -8.58 -6.91
C GLU A 27 4.52 -8.10 -7.05
N PHE A 28 5.21 -7.82 -5.95
CA PHE A 28 6.58 -7.27 -5.96
C PHE A 28 7.60 -8.31 -5.51
N ALA A 29 7.56 -8.71 -4.23
CA ALA A 29 8.64 -9.49 -3.63
C ALA A 29 8.83 -10.89 -4.24
N LYS A 30 7.75 -11.52 -4.72
CA LYS A 30 7.81 -12.84 -5.38
C LYS A 30 8.13 -12.78 -6.88
N GLN A 31 7.91 -11.64 -7.52
CA GLN A 31 8.07 -11.49 -8.98
C GLN A 31 9.46 -11.00 -9.37
N MET A 32 10.17 -10.34 -8.46
CA MET A 32 11.45 -9.69 -8.75
C MET A 32 12.60 -10.36 -8.02
N LYS A 33 13.78 -10.33 -8.65
CA LYS A 33 15.07 -10.61 -8.00
C LYS A 33 15.87 -9.33 -7.99
N PHE A 34 16.55 -9.06 -6.89
CA PHE A 34 17.34 -7.85 -6.71
C PHE A 34 18.81 -8.24 -6.57
N GLU A 35 19.68 -7.53 -7.26
CA GLU A 35 21.12 -7.77 -7.24
C GLU A 35 21.78 -7.14 -6.02
N ASN A 36 21.21 -6.03 -5.53
CA ASN A 36 21.70 -5.30 -4.37
C ASN A 36 20.57 -4.52 -3.67
N LEU A 37 20.88 -3.99 -2.48
CA LEU A 37 19.91 -3.25 -1.66
C LEU A 37 19.42 -1.96 -2.34
N GLY A 38 20.30 -1.23 -3.04
CA GLY A 38 19.92 0.01 -3.72
C GLY A 38 18.92 -0.22 -4.86
N GLN A 39 19.06 -1.33 -5.59
CA GLN A 39 18.06 -1.75 -6.57
C GLN A 39 16.72 -2.10 -5.89
N LEU A 40 16.75 -2.86 -4.79
CA LEU A 40 15.54 -3.16 -4.02
C LEU A 40 14.82 -1.88 -3.57
N GLU A 41 15.55 -0.91 -3.02
CA GLU A 41 14.97 0.36 -2.55
C GLU A 41 14.35 1.14 -3.71
N THR A 42 15.06 1.27 -4.83
CA THR A 42 14.58 1.99 -6.02
C THR A 42 13.31 1.35 -6.57
N GLU A 43 13.31 0.03 -6.75
CA GLU A 43 12.16 -0.71 -7.27
C GLU A 43 10.98 -0.69 -6.28
N LEU A 44 11.25 -0.69 -4.98
CA LEU A 44 10.20 -0.56 -3.96
C LEU A 44 9.53 0.80 -4.03
N PHE A 45 10.30 1.89 -4.18
CA PHE A 45 9.75 3.23 -4.37
C PHE A 45 8.92 3.32 -5.65
N ASN A 46 9.39 2.72 -6.74
CA ASN A 46 8.63 2.64 -7.99
C ASN A 46 7.31 1.87 -7.81
N TYR A 47 7.33 0.72 -7.12
CA TYR A 47 6.13 -0.06 -6.83
C TYR A 47 5.12 0.74 -5.99
N VAL A 48 5.58 1.42 -4.93
CA VAL A 48 4.70 2.25 -4.07
C VAL A 48 4.11 3.42 -4.86
N ASN A 49 4.90 4.06 -5.74
CA ASN A 49 4.41 5.11 -6.62
C ASN A 49 3.32 4.58 -7.58
N TRP A 50 3.58 3.45 -8.23
CA TRP A 50 2.62 2.77 -9.10
C TRP A 50 1.32 2.41 -8.36
N TYR A 51 1.44 1.80 -7.18
CA TYR A 51 0.31 1.36 -6.37
C TYR A 51 -0.62 2.51 -5.98
N ASN A 52 -0.06 3.67 -5.62
CA ASN A 52 -0.86 4.81 -5.14
C ASN A 52 -1.38 5.71 -6.26
N ASN A 53 -0.59 5.90 -7.33
CA ASN A 53 -0.88 6.91 -8.34
C ASN A 53 -1.44 6.33 -9.63
N PHE A 54 -1.20 5.05 -9.92
CA PHE A 54 -1.49 4.46 -11.22
C PHE A 54 -2.35 3.19 -11.17
N ARG A 55 -2.46 2.50 -10.03
CA ARG A 55 -3.25 1.26 -9.89
C ARG A 55 -4.73 1.56 -9.66
N PRO A 56 -5.64 1.23 -10.60
CA PRO A 56 -7.08 1.39 -10.42
C PRO A 56 -7.65 0.25 -9.56
N TYR A 57 -8.65 0.55 -8.75
CA TYR A 57 -9.34 -0.44 -7.91
C TYR A 57 -10.82 -0.50 -8.27
N SER A 58 -11.33 -1.70 -8.56
CA SER A 58 -12.75 -1.91 -8.84
C SER A 58 -13.66 -1.48 -7.67
N SER A 59 -13.21 -1.71 -6.44
CA SER A 59 -13.90 -1.25 -5.22
C SER A 59 -13.93 0.28 -5.08
N LEU A 60 -13.03 1.00 -5.76
CA LEU A 60 -12.97 2.46 -5.80
C LEU A 60 -13.53 3.02 -7.11
N GLN A 61 -14.43 2.31 -7.79
CA GLN A 61 -14.98 2.73 -9.09
C GLN A 61 -13.90 2.97 -10.15
N TYR A 62 -12.84 2.14 -10.13
CA TYR A 62 -11.66 2.26 -10.99
C TYR A 62 -10.82 3.53 -10.77
N LEU A 63 -11.00 4.22 -9.65
CA LEU A 63 -10.11 5.30 -9.22
C LEU A 63 -8.83 4.75 -8.60
N THR A 64 -7.76 5.54 -8.69
CA THR A 64 -6.52 5.27 -7.96
C THR A 64 -6.65 5.75 -6.51
N PRO A 65 -5.88 5.19 -5.56
CA PRO A 65 -5.91 5.60 -4.16
C PRO A 65 -5.72 7.11 -3.97
N LEU A 66 -4.81 7.73 -4.72
CA LEU A 66 -4.59 9.17 -4.68
C LEU A 66 -5.85 9.96 -5.11
N VAL A 67 -6.44 9.59 -6.25
CA VAL A 67 -7.63 10.28 -6.78
C VAL A 67 -8.81 10.09 -5.83
N PHE A 68 -9.02 8.88 -5.32
CA PHE A 68 -10.05 8.59 -4.34
C PHE A 68 -9.88 9.45 -3.07
N LYS A 69 -8.65 9.59 -2.58
CA LYS A 69 -8.32 10.47 -1.44
C LYS A 69 -8.73 11.92 -1.72
N TYR A 70 -8.39 12.48 -2.88
CA TYR A 70 -8.75 13.85 -3.24
C TYR A 70 -10.25 14.07 -3.38
N LEU A 71 -10.98 13.09 -3.92
CA LEU A 71 -12.42 13.20 -4.13
C LEU A 71 -13.23 13.04 -2.82
N HIS A 72 -12.76 12.22 -1.89
CA HIS A 72 -13.56 11.81 -0.73
C HIS A 72 -13.05 12.28 0.63
N MET A 73 -11.79 12.73 0.76
CA MET A 73 -11.34 13.40 1.98
C MET A 73 -11.55 14.91 1.84
N LYS A 74 -12.70 15.39 2.34
CA LYS A 74 -12.81 16.81 2.71
C LYS A 74 -11.70 17.11 3.72
N SER A 75 -11.05 18.27 3.55
CA SER A 75 -10.17 18.89 4.56
C SER A 75 -10.76 18.66 5.95
N VAL A 76 -10.11 17.80 6.73
CA VAL A 76 -10.34 17.72 8.18
C VAL A 76 -9.56 18.84 8.82
#